data_AF-A0A522DM34-F1
#
_entry.id   AF-A0A522DM34-F1
#
_cell.length_a   1.000
_cell.length_b   1.000
_cell.length_c   1.000
_cell.angle_alpha   90.00
_cell.angle_beta   90.00
_cell.angle_gamma   90.00
#
_symmetry.space_group_name_H-M   'P 1'
#
loop_
_entity.id
_entity.type
_entity.pdbx_description
1 polymer ?
#
loop_
_entity_poly.entity_id
_entity_poly.type
_entity_poly.pdbx_seq_one_letter_code
_entity_poly.pdbx_strand_id
1 'polypeptide(L)'
;LNPAEITGTGKSGRLTKTDVLDHLNKQAPAKTAPKPEAAEVKPASVQAIELGSTPASNLRPEQRVPMTRLRAKVAERLLQAQQNAAMLTTFNEVNMQSVIDLRNQYKTRFEQKHNVKLGFMSFFVKASIEALKKFPAINASIDGNDIIYHGYYDLGIAVSTPRGLIVPVLHDVDQLDFAGIEKSIVDYGEKARAGTLSYDDLKGGTFTITNGGVFGSMLSTPILNPPQCAILGMHAIKERAVVENGQIVIRPIMYLALSYDHRLVDGREAVQFLVTIKECLEAPAHLLLNI
;
A
#
# COMPACT_ATOMS: atom_id res chain seq x y z
N LEU A 1 -40.40 -14.74 -23.57
CA LEU A 1 -40.23 -16.17 -23.92
C LEU A 1 -41.62 -16.77 -24.05
N ASN A 2 -42.02 -17.08 -25.28
CA ASN A 2 -43.27 -17.78 -25.52
C ASN A 2 -43.02 -19.29 -25.45
N PRO A 3 -43.61 -20.05 -24.51
CA PRO A 3 -43.35 -21.48 -24.36
C PRO A 3 -43.71 -22.31 -25.61
N ALA A 4 -44.63 -21.81 -26.46
CA ALA A 4 -45.03 -22.47 -27.69
C ALA A 4 -43.95 -22.44 -28.80
N GLU A 5 -42.94 -21.58 -28.66
CA GLU A 5 -41.84 -21.40 -29.63
C GLU A 5 -40.59 -22.23 -29.25
N ILE A 6 -40.63 -22.92 -28.11
CA ILE A 6 -39.52 -23.73 -27.59
C ILE A 6 -39.89 -25.20 -27.75
N THR A 7 -39.05 -25.97 -28.43
CA THR A 7 -39.24 -27.42 -28.55
C THR A 7 -38.73 -28.10 -27.27
N GLY A 8 -39.63 -28.74 -26.51
CA GLY A 8 -39.27 -29.44 -25.28
C GLY A 8 -38.71 -30.83 -25.53
N THR A 9 -37.55 -31.14 -24.96
CA THR A 9 -36.87 -32.44 -25.13
C THR A 9 -37.05 -33.38 -23.94
N GLY A 10 -37.76 -32.93 -22.89
CA GLY A 10 -38.03 -33.73 -21.69
C GLY A 10 -39.05 -34.85 -21.92
N LYS A 11 -39.10 -35.80 -20.97
CA LYS A 11 -40.03 -36.94 -21.01
C LYS A 11 -41.48 -36.46 -21.20
N SER A 12 -42.15 -37.01 -22.21
CA SER A 12 -43.50 -36.61 -22.67
C SER A 12 -43.59 -35.18 -23.25
N GLY A 13 -42.52 -34.66 -23.85
CA GLY A 13 -42.50 -33.36 -24.52
C GLY A 13 -42.43 -32.16 -23.58
N ARG A 14 -42.06 -32.39 -22.30
CA ARG A 14 -41.91 -31.29 -21.34
C ARG A 14 -40.69 -30.44 -21.64
N LEU A 15 -40.86 -29.13 -21.51
CA LEU A 15 -39.77 -28.17 -21.56
C LEU A 15 -38.82 -28.38 -20.38
N THR A 16 -37.54 -28.56 -20.70
CA THR A 16 -36.48 -28.65 -19.69
C THR A 16 -35.74 -27.32 -19.58
N LYS A 17 -34.99 -27.15 -18.48
CA LYS A 17 -34.15 -25.95 -18.27
C LYS A 17 -33.15 -25.77 -19.42
N THR A 18 -32.64 -26.86 -19.97
CA THR A 18 -31.69 -26.86 -21.08
C THR A 18 -32.33 -26.32 -22.37
N ASP A 19 -33.57 -26.72 -22.67
CA ASP A 19 -34.29 -26.25 -23.88
C ASP A 19 -34.51 -24.72 -23.88
N VAL A 20 -34.80 -24.17 -22.70
CA VAL A 20 -34.99 -22.72 -22.53
C VAL A 20 -33.66 -21.98 -22.68
N LEU A 21 -32.57 -22.53 -22.12
CA LEU A 21 -31.23 -21.94 -22.22
C LEU A 21 -30.69 -21.98 -23.66
N ASP A 22 -30.95 -23.08 -24.39
CA ASP A 22 -30.53 -23.23 -25.78
C ASP A 22 -31.32 -22.31 -26.72
N HIS A 23 -32.61 -22.12 -26.47
CA HIS A 23 -33.42 -21.17 -27.22
C HIS A 23 -32.96 -19.71 -27.00
N LEU A 24 -32.61 -19.36 -25.76
CA LEU A 24 -32.05 -18.06 -25.41
C LEU A 24 -30.68 -17.81 -26.06
N ASN A 25 -29.83 -18.84 -26.12
CA ASN A 25 -28.53 -18.74 -26.77
C ASN A 25 -28.64 -18.62 -28.30
N LYS A 26 -29.69 -19.18 -28.92
CA LYS A 26 -29.95 -19.06 -30.37
C LYS A 26 -30.53 -17.70 -30.79
N GLN A 27 -31.10 -16.92 -29.89
CA GLN A 27 -31.63 -15.57 -30.17
C GLN A 27 -30.62 -14.44 -29.95
N ALA A 28 -29.39 -14.74 -29.52
CA ALA A 28 -28.32 -13.74 -29.48
C ALA A 28 -27.76 -13.51 -30.90
N PRO A 29 -27.78 -12.28 -31.45
CA PRO A 29 -27.18 -12.00 -32.74
C PRO A 29 -25.67 -12.23 -32.68
N ALA A 30 -25.17 -13.04 -33.62
CA ALA A 30 -23.76 -13.31 -33.80
C ALA A 30 -22.97 -12.01 -34.03
N LYS A 31 -22.23 -11.56 -33.00
CA LYS A 31 -21.15 -10.59 -33.18
C LYS A 31 -19.97 -11.32 -33.82
N THR A 32 -19.73 -10.99 -35.08
CA THR A 32 -18.49 -11.24 -35.80
C THR A 32 -17.28 -10.80 -34.96
N ALA A 33 -16.31 -11.71 -34.80
CA ALA A 33 -15.07 -11.46 -34.10
C ALA A 33 -14.12 -10.60 -34.96
N PRO A 34 -13.57 -9.49 -34.45
CA PRO A 34 -12.41 -8.85 -35.05
C PRO A 34 -11.11 -9.55 -34.60
N LYS A 35 -10.22 -9.72 -35.57
CA LYS A 35 -8.83 -10.17 -35.48
C LYS A 35 -8.01 -9.30 -34.49
N PRO A 36 -6.97 -9.84 -33.81
CA PRO A 36 -6.23 -9.08 -32.80
C PRO A 36 -5.37 -8.01 -33.47
N GLU A 37 -5.76 -6.75 -33.31
CA GLU A 37 -4.93 -5.58 -33.54
C GLU A 37 -4.42 -5.11 -32.18
N ALA A 38 -3.12 -4.79 -32.11
CA ALA A 38 -2.42 -4.45 -30.88
C ALA A 38 -3.08 -3.23 -30.21
N ALA A 39 -3.71 -3.46 -29.05
CA ALA A 39 -4.28 -2.40 -28.25
C ALA A 39 -3.16 -1.67 -27.49
N GLU A 40 -2.79 -0.48 -27.98
CA GLU A 40 -2.12 0.52 -27.18
C GLU A 40 -2.97 0.82 -25.92
N VAL A 41 -2.36 0.60 -24.76
CA VAL A 41 -2.95 0.92 -23.46
C VAL A 41 -2.99 2.45 -23.32
N LYS A 42 -4.14 3.07 -23.62
CA LYS A 42 -4.40 4.45 -23.21
C LYS A 42 -4.53 4.50 -21.67
N PRO A 43 -3.83 5.41 -20.98
CA PRO A 43 -3.99 5.60 -19.54
C PRO A 43 -5.45 5.95 -19.23
N ALA A 44 -6.00 5.39 -18.15
CA ALA A 44 -7.29 5.82 -17.61
C ALA A 44 -7.24 7.34 -17.37
N SER A 45 -8.03 8.08 -18.13
CA SER A 45 -8.14 9.53 -18.01
C SER A 45 -8.75 9.85 -16.66
N VAL A 46 -7.98 10.54 -15.83
CA VAL A 46 -8.54 11.37 -14.77
C VAL A 46 -9.42 12.38 -15.51
N GLN A 47 -10.75 12.24 -15.44
CA GLN A 47 -11.65 13.23 -16.02
C GLN A 47 -11.31 14.57 -15.38
N ALA A 48 -10.70 15.47 -16.17
CA ALA A 48 -10.49 16.83 -15.77
C ALA A 48 -11.87 17.41 -15.41
N ILE A 49 -11.99 17.96 -14.21
CA ILE A 49 -13.19 18.68 -13.80
C ILE A 49 -13.18 19.96 -14.63
N GLU A 50 -13.93 19.98 -15.73
CA GLU A 50 -14.18 21.21 -16.48
C GLU A 50 -15.12 22.09 -15.67
N LEU A 51 -14.54 23.12 -15.04
CA LEU A 51 -15.31 24.21 -14.44
C LEU A 51 -16.07 24.91 -15.57
N GLY A 52 -17.35 24.59 -15.72
CA GLY A 52 -18.20 25.14 -16.77
C GLY A 52 -18.14 26.67 -16.81
N SER A 53 -17.94 27.23 -18.00
CA SER A 53 -18.00 28.66 -18.26
C SER A 53 -19.46 29.13 -18.21
N THR A 54 -19.92 29.57 -17.04
CA THR A 54 -21.24 30.21 -16.90
C THR A 54 -21.18 31.69 -17.34
N PRO A 55 -22.17 32.21 -18.08
CA PRO A 55 -22.19 33.61 -18.52
C PRO A 55 -22.36 34.59 -17.35
N ALA A 56 -21.37 35.47 -17.20
CA ALA A 56 -21.42 36.85 -16.70
C ALA A 56 -22.40 37.27 -15.56
N SER A 57 -22.71 36.42 -14.57
CA SER A 57 -23.39 36.88 -13.35
C SER A 57 -22.76 36.45 -12.02
N ASN A 58 -21.76 35.57 -12.02
CA ASN A 58 -20.97 35.24 -10.84
C ASN A 58 -19.49 35.21 -11.26
N LEU A 59 -18.72 36.22 -10.87
CA LEU A 59 -17.29 36.39 -11.21
C LEU A 59 -16.38 35.29 -10.63
N ARG A 60 -16.94 34.22 -10.05
CA ARG A 60 -16.23 33.07 -9.49
C ARG A 60 -17.03 31.80 -9.80
N PRO A 61 -16.59 30.96 -10.75
CA PRO A 61 -17.25 29.69 -11.02
C PRO A 61 -17.07 28.74 -9.83
N GLU A 62 -18.18 28.24 -9.27
CA GLU A 62 -18.20 27.19 -8.25
C GLU A 62 -18.87 25.94 -8.83
N GLN A 63 -18.30 24.76 -8.59
CA GLN A 63 -18.87 23.48 -9.01
C GLN A 63 -18.96 22.53 -7.83
N ARG A 64 -20.17 22.06 -7.52
CA ARG A 64 -20.42 21.06 -6.48
C ARG A 64 -20.42 19.67 -7.09
N VAL A 65 -19.53 18.80 -6.62
CA VAL A 65 -19.44 17.39 -7.03
C VAL A 65 -19.67 16.51 -5.80
N PRO A 66 -20.63 15.58 -5.79
CA PRO A 66 -20.84 14.68 -4.67
C PRO A 66 -19.65 13.72 -4.50
N MET A 67 -19.30 13.39 -3.25
CA MET A 67 -18.28 12.37 -2.99
C MET A 67 -18.76 11.01 -3.51
N THR A 68 -17.84 10.25 -4.11
CA THR A 68 -18.09 8.83 -4.37
C THR A 68 -18.24 8.07 -3.05
N ARG A 69 -18.97 6.94 -3.06
CA ARG A 69 -19.14 6.10 -1.86
C ARG A 69 -17.80 5.68 -1.24
N LEU A 70 -16.83 5.32 -2.09
CA LEU A 70 -15.48 4.97 -1.65
C LEU A 70 -14.79 6.15 -0.97
N ARG A 71 -14.85 7.35 -1.57
CA ARG A 71 -14.24 8.56 -1.01
C ARG A 71 -14.86 8.94 0.33
N ALA A 72 -16.19 8.85 0.44
CA ALA A 72 -16.90 9.11 1.68
C ALA A 72 -16.49 8.13 2.80
N LYS A 73 -16.37 6.83 2.50
CA LYS A 73 -15.95 5.82 3.49
C LYS A 73 -14.50 6.00 3.93
N VAL A 74 -13.60 6.35 3.01
CA VAL A 74 -12.21 6.68 3.36
C VAL A 74 -12.16 7.92 4.25
N ALA A 75 -12.92 8.97 3.93
CA ALA A 75 -12.98 10.19 4.75
C ALA A 75 -13.49 9.90 6.18
N GLU A 76 -14.55 9.09 6.31
CA GLU A 76 -15.07 8.65 7.60
C GLU A 76 -13.99 7.91 8.41
N ARG A 77 -13.26 6.97 7.79
CA ARG A 77 -12.18 6.22 8.46
C ARG A 77 -11.03 7.12 8.90
N LEU A 78 -10.61 8.08 8.06
CA LEU A 78 -9.52 9.01 8.40
C LEU A 78 -9.91 9.91 9.57
N LEU A 79 -11.15 10.39 9.58
CA LEU A 79 -11.66 11.20 10.70
C LEU A 79 -11.76 10.39 11.99
N GLN A 80 -12.24 9.15 11.90
CA GLN A 80 -12.27 8.22 13.05
C GLN A 80 -10.87 7.98 13.62
N ALA A 81 -9.86 7.78 12.76
CA ALA A 81 -8.48 7.60 13.21
C ALA A 81 -7.99 8.80 14.03
N GLN A 82 -8.23 10.04 13.55
CA GLN A 82 -7.82 11.25 14.27
C GLN A 82 -8.61 11.51 15.55
N GLN A 83 -9.90 11.16 15.59
CA GLN A 83 -10.74 11.38 16.76
C GLN A 83 -10.48 10.36 17.87
N ASN A 84 -10.15 9.13 17.49
CA ASN A 84 -10.03 8.02 18.43
C ASN A 84 -8.62 7.80 18.95
N ALA A 85 -7.58 8.25 18.26
CA ALA A 85 -6.19 8.06 18.68
C ALA A 85 -5.56 9.38 19.15
N ALA A 86 -4.73 9.32 20.21
CA ALA A 86 -3.91 10.45 20.62
C ALA A 86 -2.63 10.46 19.76
N MET A 87 -2.77 10.85 18.49
CA MET A 87 -1.69 10.72 17.52
C MET A 87 -0.57 11.74 17.76
N LEU A 88 0.66 11.25 17.89
CA LEU A 88 1.88 12.05 17.77
C LEU A 88 2.76 11.51 16.63
N THR A 89 3.69 12.35 16.16
CA THR A 89 4.69 11.96 15.16
C THR A 89 6.08 12.33 15.64
N THR A 90 7.03 11.40 15.54
CA THR A 90 8.46 11.66 15.70
C THR A 90 9.19 11.47 14.37
N PHE A 91 10.37 12.08 14.22
CA PHE A 91 11.11 12.12 12.97
C PHE A 91 12.59 11.81 13.18
N ASN A 92 13.18 11.12 12.21
CA ASN A 92 14.62 10.97 12.09
C ASN A 92 15.03 11.15 10.63
N GLU A 93 16.25 11.60 10.41
CA GLU A 93 16.91 11.45 9.11
C GLU A 93 17.77 10.19 9.09
N VAL A 94 17.90 9.60 7.90
CA VAL A 94 18.66 8.37 7.66
C VAL A 94 19.56 8.57 6.45
N ASN A 95 20.83 8.25 6.62
CA ASN A 95 21.80 8.16 5.54
C ASN A 95 21.60 6.84 4.79
N MET A 96 21.11 6.92 3.55
CA MET A 96 20.79 5.76 2.72
C MET A 96 21.99 5.20 1.96
N GLN A 97 23.19 5.78 2.13
CA GLN A 97 24.38 5.43 1.33
C GLN A 97 24.69 3.93 1.38
N SER A 98 24.76 3.34 2.58
CA SER A 98 25.08 1.93 2.78
C SER A 98 24.09 0.98 2.07
N VAL A 99 22.78 1.26 2.15
CA VAL A 99 21.76 0.47 1.46
C VAL A 99 21.86 0.64 -0.05
N ILE A 100 22.09 1.86 -0.53
CA ILE A 100 22.25 2.15 -1.96
C ILE A 100 23.46 1.42 -2.53
N ASP A 101 24.59 1.44 -1.83
CA ASP A 101 25.83 0.79 -2.25
C ASP A 101 25.68 -0.73 -2.28
N LEU A 102 25.13 -1.32 -1.22
CA LEU A 102 24.84 -2.76 -1.16
C LEU A 102 23.88 -3.17 -2.28
N ARG A 103 22.80 -2.41 -2.48
CA ARG A 103 21.85 -2.67 -3.56
C ARG A 103 22.54 -2.58 -4.92
N ASN A 104 23.38 -1.57 -5.16
CA ASN A 104 24.08 -1.42 -6.43
C ASN A 104 25.06 -2.57 -6.70
N GLN A 105 25.73 -3.06 -5.65
CA GLN A 105 26.65 -4.18 -5.74
C GLN A 105 25.94 -5.50 -6.08
N TYR A 106 24.75 -5.76 -5.52
CA TYR A 106 24.11 -7.07 -5.59
C TYR A 106 22.84 -7.16 -6.44
N LYS A 107 22.24 -6.04 -6.87
CA LYS A 107 20.94 -6.02 -7.60
C LYS A 107 20.88 -6.99 -8.79
N THR A 108 21.92 -7.04 -9.61
CA THR A 108 21.94 -7.89 -10.82
C THR A 108 21.97 -9.37 -10.44
N ARG A 109 22.83 -9.77 -9.50
CA ARG A 109 22.93 -11.15 -9.02
C ARG A 109 21.64 -11.59 -8.31
N PHE A 110 21.05 -10.68 -7.54
CA PHE A 110 19.79 -10.92 -6.84
C PHE A 110 18.64 -11.15 -7.83
N GLU A 111 18.51 -10.29 -8.85
CA GLU A 111 17.49 -10.41 -9.88
C GLU A 111 17.64 -11.70 -10.68
N GLN A 112 18.86 -12.07 -11.08
CA GLN A 112 19.14 -13.34 -11.77
C GLN A 112 18.79 -14.58 -10.93
N LYS A 113 19.08 -14.54 -9.61
CA LYS A 113 18.83 -15.69 -8.72
C LYS A 113 17.36 -15.83 -8.35
N HIS A 114 16.67 -14.71 -8.10
CA HIS A 114 15.35 -14.73 -7.49
C HIS A 114 14.21 -14.33 -8.46
N ASN A 115 14.53 -13.88 -9.68
CA ASN A 115 13.57 -13.34 -10.66
C ASN A 115 12.72 -12.18 -10.12
N VAL A 116 13.31 -11.35 -9.25
CA VAL A 116 12.69 -10.13 -8.73
C VAL A 116 13.78 -9.09 -8.45
N LYS A 117 13.48 -7.81 -8.66
CA LYS A 117 14.43 -6.73 -8.42
C LYS A 117 14.65 -6.55 -6.92
N LEU A 118 15.90 -6.29 -6.53
CA LEU A 118 16.21 -5.85 -5.17
C LEU A 118 15.73 -4.40 -5.02
N GLY A 119 14.61 -4.22 -4.31
CA GLY A 119 14.06 -2.92 -3.97
C GLY A 119 14.66 -2.34 -2.69
N PHE A 120 14.18 -1.17 -2.28
CA PHE A 120 14.48 -0.60 -0.97
C PHE A 120 13.52 -1.14 0.10
N MET A 121 12.30 -1.52 -0.29
CA MET A 121 11.23 -1.87 0.64
C MET A 121 11.58 -3.06 1.52
N SER A 122 12.24 -4.09 0.98
CA SER A 122 12.72 -5.23 1.78
C SER A 122 13.65 -4.82 2.94
N PHE A 123 14.52 -3.83 2.76
CA PHE A 123 15.35 -3.30 3.85
C PHE A 123 14.50 -2.63 4.93
N PHE A 124 13.54 -1.80 4.55
CA PHE A 124 12.65 -1.11 5.48
C PHE A 124 11.74 -2.08 6.23
N VAL A 125 11.21 -3.08 5.53
CA VAL A 125 10.39 -4.14 6.12
C VAL A 125 11.21 -4.92 7.15
N LYS A 126 12.42 -5.37 6.81
CA LYS A 126 13.28 -6.08 7.75
C LYS A 126 13.73 -5.23 8.92
N ALA A 127 14.12 -3.98 8.70
CA ALA A 127 14.44 -3.03 9.78
C ALA A 127 13.24 -2.78 10.70
N SER A 128 12.03 -2.65 10.13
CA SER A 128 10.80 -2.48 10.91
C SER A 128 10.51 -3.70 11.77
N ILE A 129 10.68 -4.92 11.25
CA ILE A 129 10.47 -6.16 12.01
C ILE A 129 11.44 -6.23 13.20
N GLU A 130 12.73 -5.92 12.99
CA GLU A 130 13.71 -5.92 14.09
C GLU A 130 13.37 -4.87 15.16
N ALA A 131 12.90 -3.69 14.75
CA ALA A 131 12.40 -2.69 15.68
C ALA A 131 11.10 -3.14 16.39
N LEU A 132 10.15 -3.76 15.70
CA LEU A 132 8.89 -4.24 16.27
C LEU A 132 9.12 -5.35 17.30
N LYS A 133 10.10 -6.23 17.09
CA LYS A 133 10.55 -7.22 18.07
C LYS A 133 11.09 -6.58 19.36
N LYS A 134 11.85 -5.49 19.23
CA LYS A 134 12.42 -4.74 20.37
C LYS A 134 11.35 -3.90 21.09
N PHE A 135 10.32 -3.42 20.39
CA PHE A 135 9.27 -2.53 20.91
C PHE A 135 7.87 -3.08 20.61
N PRO A 136 7.41 -4.14 21.33
CA PRO A 136 6.16 -4.84 21.00
C PRO A 136 4.89 -3.99 21.12
N ALA A 137 4.90 -2.92 21.93
CA ALA A 137 3.77 -1.98 22.03
C ALA A 137 3.46 -1.27 20.71
N ILE A 138 4.45 -1.08 19.84
CA ILE A 138 4.27 -0.46 18.52
C ILE A 138 3.56 -1.42 17.55
N ASN A 139 3.72 -2.73 17.75
CA ASN A 139 3.02 -3.78 17.00
C ASN A 139 1.64 -4.11 17.57
N ALA A 140 1.22 -3.51 18.69
CA ALA A 140 -0.03 -3.82 19.37
C ALA A 140 -1.21 -2.97 18.85
N SER A 141 -2.42 -3.27 19.32
CA SER A 141 -3.63 -2.48 19.07
C SER A 141 -4.42 -2.25 20.36
N ILE A 142 -5.27 -1.22 20.36
CA ILE A 142 -6.24 -0.96 21.43
C ILE A 142 -7.61 -1.47 20.97
N ASP A 143 -8.23 -2.32 21.78
CA ASP A 143 -9.61 -2.77 21.59
C ASP A 143 -10.45 -2.47 22.84
N GLY A 144 -11.29 -1.45 22.74
CA GLY A 144 -12.05 -0.95 23.89
C GLY A 144 -11.12 -0.47 25.01
N ASN A 145 -11.10 -1.22 26.12
CA ASN A 145 -10.26 -0.96 27.30
C ASN A 145 -9.05 -1.89 27.39
N ASP A 146 -8.90 -2.82 26.44
CA ASP A 146 -7.85 -3.82 26.43
C ASP A 146 -6.76 -3.47 25.41
N ILE A 147 -5.55 -3.94 25.68
CA ILE A 147 -4.42 -3.87 24.76
C ILE A 147 -4.21 -5.27 24.17
N ILE A 148 -4.20 -5.37 22.85
CA ILE A 148 -3.93 -6.60 22.13
C ILE A 148 -2.48 -6.56 21.62
N TYR A 149 -1.62 -7.37 22.22
CA TYR A 149 -0.27 -7.61 21.71
C TYR A 149 -0.29 -8.72 20.67
N HIS A 150 0.29 -8.46 19.50
CA HIS A 150 0.37 -9.44 18.41
C HIS A 150 1.73 -10.15 18.43
N GLY A 151 1.70 -11.48 18.44
CA GLY A 151 2.89 -12.35 18.36
C GLY A 151 3.35 -12.66 16.92
N TYR A 152 2.80 -11.94 15.95
CA TYR A 152 3.08 -12.06 14.51
C TYR A 152 3.31 -10.68 13.92
N TYR A 153 3.92 -10.62 12.73
CA TYR A 153 4.33 -9.36 12.09
C TYR A 153 3.69 -9.23 10.72
N ASP A 154 2.49 -8.64 10.69
CA ASP A 154 1.73 -8.44 9.47
C ASP A 154 1.79 -6.96 9.06
N LEU A 155 2.53 -6.67 8.00
CA LEU A 155 2.84 -5.29 7.60
C LEU A 155 2.01 -4.87 6.40
N GLY A 156 1.16 -3.85 6.60
CA GLY A 156 0.49 -3.12 5.55
C GLY A 156 1.48 -2.29 4.73
N ILE A 157 1.48 -2.43 3.41
CA ILE A 157 2.31 -1.62 2.51
C ILE A 157 1.41 -0.75 1.67
N ALA A 158 1.48 0.56 1.86
CA ALA A 158 0.63 1.48 1.11
C ALA A 158 1.05 1.57 -0.36
N VAL A 159 0.13 1.22 -1.26
CA VAL A 159 0.30 1.25 -2.72
C VAL A 159 -0.68 2.24 -3.33
N SER A 160 -0.17 3.11 -4.20
CA SER A 160 -0.99 4.05 -4.94
C SER A 160 -1.58 3.41 -6.19
N THR A 161 -2.88 3.59 -6.40
CA THR A 161 -3.61 3.12 -7.58
C THR A 161 -4.41 4.26 -8.20
N PRO A 162 -4.90 4.13 -9.45
CA PRO A 162 -5.82 5.11 -10.04
C PRO A 162 -7.11 5.33 -9.22
N ARG A 163 -7.51 4.36 -8.39
CA ARG A 163 -8.70 4.42 -7.53
C ARG A 163 -8.41 5.05 -6.15
N GLY A 164 -7.15 5.37 -5.87
CA GLY A 164 -6.68 5.90 -4.60
C GLY A 164 -5.62 5.01 -3.93
N LEU A 165 -5.30 5.35 -2.68
CA LEU A 165 -4.36 4.61 -1.86
C LEU A 165 -5.04 3.34 -1.31
N ILE A 166 -4.38 2.20 -1.45
CA ILE A 166 -4.80 0.92 -0.90
C ILE A 166 -3.63 0.35 -0.10
N VAL A 167 -3.91 -0.37 0.99
CA VAL A 167 -2.89 -0.90 1.90
C VAL A 167 -3.04 -2.43 1.98
N PRO A 168 -2.51 -3.20 1.02
CA PRO A 168 -2.38 -4.65 1.14
C PRO A 168 -1.46 -5.03 2.29
N VAL A 169 -1.73 -6.17 2.92
CA VAL A 169 -1.03 -6.69 4.09
C VAL A 169 -0.12 -7.84 3.67
N LEU A 170 1.17 -7.70 3.95
CA LEU A 170 2.12 -8.81 3.92
C LEU A 170 1.98 -9.57 5.25
N HIS A 171 1.66 -10.87 5.20
CA HIS A 171 1.52 -11.70 6.41
C HIS A 171 2.84 -12.41 6.77
N ASP A 172 3.06 -12.62 8.08
CA ASP A 172 4.19 -13.37 8.64
C ASP A 172 5.55 -12.95 8.07
N VAL A 173 5.77 -11.63 7.97
CA VAL A 173 6.86 -11.04 7.16
C VAL A 173 8.24 -11.27 7.79
N ASP A 174 8.27 -11.59 9.07
CA ASP A 174 9.46 -12.05 9.77
C ASP A 174 10.01 -13.37 9.18
N GLN A 175 9.14 -14.22 8.64
CA GLN A 175 9.50 -15.51 8.03
C GLN A 175 9.98 -15.39 6.57
N LEU A 176 9.71 -14.26 5.91
CA LEU A 176 10.08 -14.06 4.51
C LEU A 176 11.53 -13.60 4.36
N ASP A 177 12.24 -14.04 3.33
CA ASP A 177 13.51 -13.41 2.96
C ASP A 177 13.29 -12.12 2.13
N PHE A 178 14.36 -11.44 1.75
CA PHE A 178 14.28 -10.24 0.91
C PHE A 178 13.53 -10.51 -0.40
N ALA A 179 13.73 -11.68 -1.01
CA ALA A 179 13.10 -12.03 -2.28
C ALA A 179 11.59 -12.28 -2.11
N GLY A 180 11.18 -12.95 -1.03
CA GLY A 180 9.79 -13.14 -0.66
C GLY A 180 9.08 -11.81 -0.47
N ILE A 181 9.69 -10.88 0.29
CA ILE A 181 9.13 -9.55 0.51
C ILE A 181 8.95 -8.79 -0.81
N GLU A 182 10.00 -8.71 -1.64
CA GLU A 182 9.92 -7.97 -2.91
C GLU A 182 8.90 -8.59 -3.87
N LYS A 183 8.81 -9.94 -3.94
CA LYS A 183 7.81 -10.62 -4.77
C LYS A 183 6.39 -10.30 -4.34
N SER A 184 6.12 -10.39 -3.04
CA SER A 184 4.78 -10.10 -2.50
C SER A 184 4.38 -8.64 -2.73
N ILE A 185 5.31 -7.70 -2.58
CA ILE A 185 5.06 -6.28 -2.88
C ILE A 185 4.74 -6.07 -4.38
N VAL A 186 5.48 -6.73 -5.27
CA VAL A 186 5.22 -6.66 -6.72
C VAL A 186 3.86 -7.25 -7.07
N ASP A 187 3.53 -8.45 -6.56
CA ASP A 187 2.23 -9.10 -6.78
C ASP A 187 1.07 -8.23 -6.29
N TYR A 188 1.17 -7.68 -5.07
CA TYR A 188 0.16 -6.76 -4.57
C TYR A 188 0.08 -5.46 -5.38
N GLY A 189 1.21 -4.93 -5.87
CA GLY A 189 1.22 -3.79 -6.77
C GLY A 189 0.53 -4.07 -8.11
N GLU A 190 0.60 -5.29 -8.61
CA GLU A 190 -0.11 -5.74 -9.82
C GLU A 190 -1.61 -5.92 -9.55
N LYS A 191 -1.97 -6.65 -8.49
CA LYS A 191 -3.37 -6.83 -8.07
C LYS A 191 -4.06 -5.50 -7.75
N ALA A 192 -3.36 -4.57 -7.10
CA ALA A 192 -3.88 -3.25 -6.78
C ALA A 192 -4.20 -2.44 -8.04
N ARG A 193 -3.30 -2.46 -9.04
CA ARG A 193 -3.51 -1.80 -10.33
C ARG A 193 -4.62 -2.47 -11.15
N ALA A 194 -4.71 -3.79 -11.10
CA ALA A 194 -5.77 -4.56 -11.75
C ALA A 194 -7.13 -4.46 -11.02
N GLY A 195 -7.15 -3.98 -9.77
CA GLY A 195 -8.35 -3.91 -8.94
C GLY A 195 -8.86 -5.28 -8.48
N THR A 196 -7.96 -6.27 -8.38
CA THR A 196 -8.27 -7.68 -8.06
C THR A 196 -7.83 -8.08 -6.64
N LEU A 197 -7.41 -7.12 -5.81
CA LEU A 197 -7.16 -7.38 -4.39
C LEU A 197 -8.44 -7.91 -3.73
N SER A 198 -8.28 -9.02 -3.01
CA SER A 198 -9.33 -9.62 -2.20
C SER A 198 -9.52 -8.84 -0.90
N TYR A 199 -10.59 -9.14 -0.18
CA TYR A 199 -10.79 -8.60 1.17
C TYR A 199 -9.72 -9.10 2.15
N ASP A 200 -9.28 -10.35 1.99
CA ASP A 200 -8.27 -10.95 2.85
C ASP A 200 -6.91 -10.29 2.68
N ASP A 201 -6.58 -9.84 1.47
CA ASP A 201 -5.33 -9.09 1.21
C ASP A 201 -5.28 -7.74 1.95
N LEU A 202 -6.40 -7.23 2.47
CA LEU A 202 -6.51 -5.87 3.03
C LEU A 202 -6.71 -5.83 4.55
N LYS A 203 -6.75 -6.99 5.22
CA LYS A 203 -7.08 -7.10 6.65
C LYS A 203 -5.94 -7.73 7.45
N GLY A 204 -5.98 -7.58 8.77
CA GLY A 204 -5.07 -8.28 9.69
C GLY A 204 -3.72 -7.61 9.93
N GLY A 205 -3.38 -6.54 9.19
CA GLY A 205 -2.12 -5.83 9.40
C GLY A 205 -2.01 -5.21 10.79
N THR A 206 -0.84 -5.35 11.42
CA THR A 206 -0.50 -4.83 12.76
C THR A 206 0.32 -3.54 12.70
N PHE A 207 1.02 -3.31 11.59
CA PHE A 207 1.82 -2.11 11.34
C PHE A 207 1.66 -1.68 9.87
N THR A 208 1.88 -0.41 9.54
CA THR A 208 1.87 0.06 8.15
C THR A 208 3.16 0.79 7.79
N ILE A 209 3.65 0.55 6.57
CA ILE A 209 4.66 1.38 5.91
C ILE A 209 4.02 2.11 4.73
N THR A 210 4.20 3.42 4.68
CA THR A 210 3.76 4.26 3.56
C THR A 210 4.92 5.06 3.00
N ASN A 211 5.01 5.16 1.68
CA ASN A 211 6.13 5.83 1.00
C ASN A 211 5.62 7.00 0.16
N GLY A 212 5.64 8.20 0.74
CA GLY A 212 5.35 9.45 0.02
C GLY A 212 6.52 9.93 -0.84
N GLY A 213 7.72 9.38 -0.62
CA GLY A 213 8.93 9.73 -1.35
C GLY A 213 8.87 9.47 -2.84
N VAL A 214 8.08 8.47 -3.26
CA VAL A 214 7.84 8.18 -4.68
C VAL A 214 7.13 9.34 -5.41
N PHE A 215 6.44 10.21 -4.67
CA PHE A 215 5.79 11.43 -5.18
C PHE A 215 6.62 12.69 -4.93
N GLY A 216 7.86 12.55 -4.44
CA GLY A 216 8.72 13.67 -4.11
C GLY A 216 8.43 14.33 -2.76
N SER A 217 7.62 13.71 -1.89
CA SER A 217 7.37 14.24 -0.55
C SER A 217 8.67 14.30 0.26
N MET A 218 8.97 15.46 0.84
CA MET A 218 10.14 15.66 1.69
C MET A 218 9.89 15.14 3.12
N LEU A 219 8.73 15.47 3.68
CA LEU A 219 8.34 15.15 5.06
C LEU A 219 6.81 15.25 5.16
N SER A 220 6.20 14.37 5.93
CA SER A 220 4.76 14.36 6.22
C SER A 220 4.48 13.59 7.51
N THR A 221 3.33 13.86 8.12
CA THR A 221 2.81 13.13 9.29
C THR A 221 1.76 12.12 8.82
N PRO A 222 2.12 10.84 8.66
CA PRO A 222 1.16 9.84 8.19
C PRO A 222 0.01 9.66 9.20
N ILE A 223 -1.21 9.43 8.69
CA ILE A 223 -2.37 9.11 9.53
C ILE A 223 -2.40 7.59 9.77
N LEU A 224 -2.68 7.18 11.01
CA LEU A 224 -2.80 5.76 11.38
C LEU A 224 -3.82 5.05 10.49
N ASN A 225 -3.63 3.73 10.33
CA ASN A 225 -4.59 2.85 9.68
C ASN A 225 -5.26 1.96 10.75
N PRO A 226 -6.37 2.39 11.36
CA PRO A 226 -7.00 1.63 12.44
C PRO A 226 -7.31 0.17 12.04
N PRO A 227 -7.12 -0.78 12.97
CA PRO A 227 -6.85 -0.61 14.41
C PRO A 227 -5.37 -0.48 14.80
N GLN A 228 -4.45 -0.31 13.84
CA GLN A 228 -3.01 -0.29 14.10
C GLN A 228 -2.58 0.92 14.93
N CYS A 229 -1.64 0.71 15.86
CA CYS A 229 -1.15 1.78 16.73
C CYS A 229 -0.02 2.61 16.13
N ALA A 230 0.61 2.19 15.02
CA ALA A 230 1.70 2.95 14.41
C ALA A 230 1.79 2.79 12.88
N ILE A 231 2.39 3.79 12.25
CA ILE A 231 2.67 3.84 10.81
C ILE A 231 4.01 4.54 10.54
N LEU A 232 4.85 3.89 9.72
CA LEU A 232 6.12 4.44 9.23
C LEU A 232 5.91 5.16 7.90
N GLY A 233 6.24 6.45 7.86
CA GLY A 233 6.31 7.28 6.68
C GLY A 233 7.73 7.38 6.12
N MET A 234 7.92 6.87 4.91
CA MET A 234 9.13 7.03 4.11
C MET A 234 8.99 8.21 3.14
N HIS A 235 10.07 8.97 2.95
CA HIS A 235 10.09 10.18 2.14
C HIS A 235 11.17 10.13 1.05
N ALA A 236 11.29 11.21 0.27
CA ALA A 236 12.20 11.27 -0.86
C ALA A 236 13.66 11.21 -0.38
N ILE A 237 14.46 10.38 -1.06
CA ILE A 237 15.92 10.37 -0.90
C ILE A 237 16.47 11.56 -1.69
N LYS A 238 17.21 12.44 -1.02
CA LYS A 238 17.85 13.62 -1.64
C LYS A 238 19.30 13.72 -1.19
N GLU A 239 20.18 14.09 -2.10
CA GLU A 239 21.54 14.46 -1.74
C GLU A 239 21.54 15.69 -0.83
N ARG A 240 22.24 15.61 0.30
CA ARG A 240 22.43 16.70 1.25
C ARG A 240 23.89 16.77 1.68
N ALA A 241 24.36 17.98 1.96
CA ALA A 241 25.61 18.19 2.65
C ALA A 241 25.42 17.86 4.13
N VAL A 242 26.22 16.92 4.65
CA VAL A 242 26.21 16.50 6.06
C VAL A 242 27.64 16.49 6.60
N VAL A 243 27.79 16.58 7.92
CA VAL A 243 29.10 16.51 8.57
C VAL A 243 29.35 15.08 9.05
N GLU A 244 30.39 14.44 8.52
CA GLU A 244 30.89 13.14 8.97
C GLU A 244 32.36 13.28 9.34
N ASN A 245 32.76 12.83 10.54
CA ASN A 245 34.15 12.91 11.02
C ASN A 245 34.79 14.31 10.87
N GLY A 246 34.00 15.37 11.10
CA GLY A 246 34.46 16.75 10.98
C GLY A 246 34.57 17.28 9.54
N GLN A 247 34.17 16.52 8.52
CA GLN A 247 34.19 16.93 7.12
C GLN A 247 32.79 17.05 6.54
N ILE A 248 32.58 18.05 5.67
CA ILE A 248 31.34 18.18 4.91
C ILE A 248 31.40 17.20 3.73
N VAL A 249 30.46 16.26 3.68
CA VAL A 249 30.32 15.26 2.62
C VAL A 249 28.90 15.25 2.08
N ILE A 250 28.74 14.83 0.82
CA ILE A 250 27.42 14.66 0.21
C ILE A 250 26.91 13.25 0.54
N ARG A 251 25.68 13.16 1.06
CA ARG A 251 25.01 11.89 1.35
C ARG A 251 23.57 11.86 0.86
N PRO A 252 23.07 10.70 0.40
CA PRO A 252 21.66 10.49 0.09
C PRO A 252 20.87 10.36 1.40
N ILE A 253 20.17 11.42 1.80
CA ILE A 253 19.40 11.46 3.04
C ILE A 253 17.91 11.25 2.77
N MET A 254 17.28 10.41 3.58
CA MET A 254 15.83 10.24 3.67
C MET A 254 15.33 10.71 5.05
N TYR A 255 14.19 11.39 5.09
CA TYR A 255 13.48 11.57 6.35
C TYR A 255 12.47 10.44 6.59
N LEU A 256 12.44 9.94 7.82
CA LEU A 256 11.45 9.00 8.31
C LEU A 256 10.55 9.70 9.31
N ALA A 257 9.27 9.36 9.27
CA ALA A 257 8.27 9.79 10.24
C ALA A 257 7.62 8.56 10.86
N LEU A 258 7.53 8.47 12.17
CA LEU A 258 6.71 7.47 12.85
C LEU A 258 5.54 8.20 13.49
N SER A 259 4.33 7.98 12.98
CA SER A 259 3.12 8.37 13.69
C SER A 259 2.64 7.21 14.53
N TYR A 260 2.22 7.49 15.76
CA TYR A 260 1.82 6.48 16.74
C TYR A 260 0.71 6.99 17.65
N ASP A 261 -0.06 6.06 18.22
CA ASP A 261 -1.07 6.35 19.23
C ASP A 261 -0.44 6.46 20.62
N HIS A 262 -0.33 7.68 21.14
CA HIS A 262 0.30 7.97 22.43
C HIS A 262 -0.54 7.50 23.64
N ARG A 263 -1.70 6.90 23.42
CA ARG A 263 -2.42 6.17 24.48
C ARG A 263 -1.73 4.85 24.83
N LEU A 264 -1.00 4.25 23.88
CA LEU A 264 -0.31 2.97 24.04
C LEU A 264 1.22 3.09 23.99
N VAL A 265 1.74 3.93 23.10
CA VAL A 265 3.17 4.03 22.84
C VAL A 265 3.71 5.32 23.43
N ASP A 266 4.70 5.20 24.32
CA ASP A 266 5.37 6.35 24.90
C ASP A 266 6.37 6.98 23.92
N GLY A 267 6.59 8.30 24.05
CA GLY A 267 7.52 9.03 23.19
C GLY A 267 8.95 8.46 23.17
N ARG A 268 9.42 7.89 24.29
CA ARG A 268 10.74 7.21 24.33
C ARG A 268 10.76 5.98 23.42
N GLU A 269 9.75 5.12 23.49
CA GLU A 269 9.67 3.90 22.67
C GLU A 269 9.58 4.25 21.20
N ALA A 270 8.75 5.24 20.83
CA ALA A 270 8.62 5.72 19.47
C ALA A 270 9.96 6.24 18.90
N VAL A 271 10.71 7.02 19.68
CA VAL A 271 12.02 7.53 19.26
C VAL A 271 13.03 6.39 19.13
N GLN A 272 13.12 5.48 20.10
CA GLN A 272 14.08 4.38 20.06
C GLN A 272 13.76 3.38 18.94
N PHE A 273 12.48 3.17 18.62
CA PHE A 273 12.07 2.39 17.46
C PHE A 273 12.58 3.00 16.16
N LEU A 274 12.38 4.31 15.96
CA LEU A 274 12.79 4.98 14.74
C LEU A 274 14.33 5.05 14.61
N VAL A 275 15.04 5.20 15.73
CA VAL A 275 16.50 5.08 15.81
C VAL A 275 16.97 3.67 15.44
N THR A 276 16.30 2.63 15.93
CA THR A 276 16.63 1.23 15.56
C THR A 276 16.51 1.02 14.05
N ILE A 277 15.42 1.51 13.44
CA ILE A 277 15.25 1.45 11.98
C ILE A 277 16.39 2.21 11.28
N LYS A 278 16.72 3.42 11.73
CA LYS A 278 17.84 4.22 11.20
C LYS A 278 19.15 3.43 11.25
N GLU A 279 19.50 2.84 12.38
CA GLU A 279 20.74 2.07 12.57
C GLU A 279 20.79 0.85 11.65
N CYS A 280 19.69 0.10 11.52
CA CYS A 280 19.60 -1.03 10.60
C CYS A 280 19.78 -0.62 9.12
N LEU A 281 19.35 0.58 8.75
CA LEU A 281 19.49 1.08 7.38
C LEU A 281 20.88 1.71 7.14
N GLU A 282 21.46 2.39 8.12
CA GLU A 282 22.81 2.96 8.01
C GLU A 282 23.90 1.86 8.07
N ALA A 283 23.61 0.74 8.73
CA ALA A 283 24.46 -0.45 8.78
C ALA A 283 23.65 -1.74 8.49
N PRO A 284 23.33 -2.05 7.21
CA PRO A 284 22.52 -3.22 6.84
C PRO A 284 23.07 -4.57 7.28
N ALA A 285 24.36 -4.66 7.62
CA ALA A 285 24.95 -5.85 8.21
C ALA A 285 24.31 -6.23 9.56
N HIS A 286 23.77 -5.26 10.31
CA HIS A 286 23.07 -5.51 11.58
C HIS A 286 21.85 -6.42 11.38
N LEU A 287 21.14 -6.26 10.24
CA LEU A 287 20.00 -7.13 9.89
C LEU A 287 20.40 -8.60 9.70
N LEU A 288 21.65 -8.85 9.29
CA LEU A 288 22.17 -10.21 9.11
C LEU A 288 22.72 -10.79 10.41
N LEU A 289 23.33 -9.95 11.25
CA LEU A 289 23.99 -10.35 12.49
C LEU A 289 23.04 -10.41 13.69
N ASN A 290 21.83 -9.84 13.56
CA ASN A 290 20.83 -9.76 14.62
C ASN A 290 21.35 -9.04 15.87
N ILE A 291 21.98 -7.88 15.65
CA ILE A 291 22.55 -7.00 16.68
C ILE A 291 21.87 -5.62 16.63
#